data_AF-A0A6C0ES22-F1
#
_entry.id   AF-A0A6C0ES22-F1
#
_cell.length_a   1.000
_cell.length_b   1.000
_cell.length_c   1.000
_cell.angle_alpha   90.00
_cell.angle_beta   90.00
_cell.angle_gamma   90.00
#
_symmetry.space_group_name_H-M   'P 1'
#
loop_
_entity.id
_entity.type
_entity.pdbx_description
1 polymer ?
#
loop_
_entity_poly.entity_id
_entity_poly.type
_entity_poly.pdbx_seq_one_letter_code
_entity_poly.pdbx_strand_id
1 'polypeptide(L)'
;MLRFQDRVFLHEGSRWYIWESSWGMYRPIDGLRWTGTELKLDDAEYCKELTDEFYGYGGEKMYNKCFHLTQEFSEIETAKPIPFLTIGTQEWFRDRPIALTHCAPRDPVSWKRMNLRRRTFKNRVRKTFTKRNMK
;
A
#
# COMPACT_ATOMS: atom_id res chain seq x y z
N MET A 1 -11.05 -5.70 -4.16
CA MET A 1 -9.79 -5.16 -4.70
C MET A 1 -9.66 -3.67 -4.38
N LEU A 2 -8.46 -3.22 -4.07
CA LEU A 2 -8.14 -1.83 -3.74
C LEU A 2 -6.98 -1.38 -4.61
N ARG A 3 -7.08 -0.21 -5.24
CA ARG A 3 -5.99 0.40 -5.98
C ARG A 3 -5.30 1.44 -5.12
N PHE A 4 -4.00 1.28 -4.91
CA PHE A 4 -3.18 2.24 -4.21
C PHE A 4 -1.99 2.60 -5.10
N GLN A 5 -1.89 3.87 -5.49
CA GLN A 5 -1.01 4.33 -6.56
C GLN A 5 -1.30 3.52 -7.85
N ASP A 6 -0.27 2.96 -8.47
CA ASP A 6 -0.38 2.19 -9.71
C ASP A 6 -0.55 0.68 -9.47
N ARG A 7 -0.68 0.26 -8.20
CA ARG A 7 -0.75 -1.15 -7.82
C ARG A 7 -2.12 -1.53 -7.31
N VAL A 8 -2.54 -2.76 -7.61
CA VAL A 8 -3.81 -3.32 -7.16
C VAL A 8 -3.56 -4.39 -6.11
N PHE A 9 -4.26 -4.27 -5.00
CA PHE A 9 -4.17 -5.13 -3.84
C PHE A 9 -5.50 -5.86 -3.63
N LEU A 10 -5.39 -7.11 -3.21
CA LEU A 10 -6.50 -7.95 -2.83
C LEU A 10 -6.30 -8.38 -1.37
N HIS A 11 -7.34 -8.29 -0.57
CA HIS A 11 -7.36 -8.81 0.79
C HIS A 11 -8.37 -9.94 0.83
N GLU A 12 -7.90 -11.15 1.09
CA GLU A 12 -8.73 -12.35 1.11
C GLU A 12 -8.36 -13.20 2.35
N GLY A 13 -9.33 -13.37 3.23
CA GLY A 13 -9.12 -13.92 4.57
C GLY A 13 -8.25 -13.01 5.44
N SER A 14 -7.12 -13.54 5.91
CA SER A 14 -6.13 -12.84 6.75
C SER A 14 -4.86 -12.45 5.98
N ARG A 15 -4.84 -12.62 4.65
CA ARG A 15 -3.66 -12.39 3.81
C ARG A 15 -3.92 -11.33 2.77
N TRP A 16 -2.82 -10.66 2.42
CA TRP A 16 -2.80 -9.67 1.37
C TRP A 16 -2.12 -10.26 0.14
N TYR A 17 -2.62 -9.86 -1.01
CA TYR A 17 -2.07 -10.21 -2.30
C TYR A 17 -1.93 -8.94 -3.14
N ILE A 18 -0.97 -8.97 -4.06
CA ILE A 18 -0.75 -7.91 -5.02
C ILE A 18 -0.89 -8.44 -6.43
N TRP A 19 -1.57 -7.68 -7.29
CA TRP A 19 -1.59 -7.95 -8.71
C TRP A 19 -0.24 -7.57 -9.33
N GLU A 20 0.44 -8.55 -9.93
CA GLU A 20 1.68 -8.31 -10.67
C GLU A 20 1.38 -8.35 -12.17
N SER A 21 1.40 -7.17 -12.80
CA SER A 21 1.13 -7.05 -14.25
C SER A 21 2.11 -7.85 -15.10
N SER A 22 3.35 -7.99 -14.63
CA SER A 22 4.41 -8.71 -15.34
C SER A 22 4.13 -10.20 -15.44
N TRP A 23 3.40 -10.77 -14.48
CA TRP A 23 3.07 -12.19 -14.42
C TRP A 23 1.61 -12.45 -14.81
N GLY A 24 0.76 -11.42 -14.79
CA GLY A 24 -0.67 -11.57 -15.03
C GLY A 24 -1.36 -12.38 -13.94
N MET A 25 -0.82 -12.35 -12.71
CA MET A 25 -1.33 -13.12 -11.57
C MET A 25 -1.19 -12.35 -10.26
N TYR A 26 -2.03 -12.71 -9.29
CA TYR A 26 -1.85 -12.26 -7.90
C TYR A 26 -0.66 -12.96 -7.24
N ARG A 27 0.04 -12.26 -6.36
CA ARG A 27 1.12 -12.81 -5.52
C ARG A 27 0.86 -12.54 -4.05
N PRO A 28 1.23 -13.46 -3.15
CA PRO A 28 1.15 -13.20 -1.71
C PRO A 28 2.14 -12.10 -1.31
N ILE A 29 1.73 -11.29 -0.34
CA ILE A 29 2.60 -10.29 0.31
C ILE A 29 2.35 -10.31 1.82
N ASP A 30 3.40 -10.09 2.59
CA ASP A 30 3.30 -10.03 4.05
C ASP A 30 3.09 -8.60 4.55
N GLY A 31 3.51 -7.62 3.75
CA GLY A 31 3.60 -6.23 4.19
C GLY A 31 3.75 -5.22 3.06
N LEU A 32 3.41 -3.98 3.38
CA LEU A 32 3.78 -2.80 2.60
C LEU A 32 4.37 -1.77 3.58
N ARG A 33 5.69 -1.63 3.57
CA ARG A 33 6.44 -0.83 4.55
C ARG A 33 7.04 0.42 3.92
N TRP A 34 7.01 1.52 4.65
CA TRP A 34 7.67 2.76 4.27
C TRP A 34 9.15 2.74 4.67
N THR A 35 10.03 2.99 3.71
CA THR A 35 11.49 3.02 3.92
C THR A 35 12.04 4.40 4.28
N GLY A 36 11.24 5.47 4.16
CA GLY A 36 11.69 6.85 4.26
C GLY A 36 11.68 7.62 2.94
N THR A 37 11.77 6.88 1.84
CA THR A 37 11.78 7.39 0.47
C THR A 37 10.66 6.80 -0.36
N GLU A 38 10.36 5.52 -0.18
CA GLU A 38 9.38 4.79 -0.97
C GLU A 38 8.62 3.74 -0.14
N LEU A 39 7.48 3.28 -0.67
CA LEU A 39 6.75 2.14 -0.12
C LEU A 39 7.29 0.87 -0.75
N LYS A 40 7.93 0.05 0.07
CA LYS A 40 8.51 -1.22 -0.33
C LYS A 40 7.58 -2.37 0.07
N LEU A 41 7.37 -3.32 -0.83
CA LEU A 41 6.69 -4.56 -0.52
C LEU A 41 7.56 -5.46 0.34
N ASP A 42 6.92 -6.18 1.23
CA ASP A 42 7.52 -7.25 2.01
C ASP A 42 7.08 -8.59 1.43
N ASP A 43 7.88 -9.10 0.49
CA ASP A 43 7.70 -10.36 -0.24
C ASP A 43 8.97 -11.24 -0.21
N ALA A 44 9.92 -10.88 0.67
CA ALA A 44 11.22 -11.52 0.77
C ALA A 44 11.13 -13.02 1.12
N GLU A 45 10.09 -13.43 1.85
CA GLU A 45 9.87 -14.84 2.18
C GLU A 45 9.56 -15.69 0.95
N TYR A 46 8.87 -15.12 -0.03
CA TYR A 46 8.46 -15.79 -1.26
C TYR A 46 9.50 -15.68 -2.39
N CYS A 47 10.43 -14.73 -2.28
CA CYS A 47 11.40 -14.39 -3.34
C CYS A 47 12.85 -14.79 -2.98
N LYS A 48 13.06 -15.88 -2.24
CA LYS A 48 14.41 -16.29 -1.76
C LYS A 48 15.30 -16.84 -2.87
N GLU A 49 14.79 -17.76 -3.69
CA GLU A 49 15.56 -18.46 -4.73
C GLU A 49 14.94 -18.24 -6.11
N LEU A 50 15.65 -17.54 -7.00
CA LEU A 50 15.13 -17.21 -8.33
C LEU A 50 14.88 -18.43 -9.23
N THR A 51 15.53 -19.56 -8.95
CA THR A 51 15.40 -20.81 -9.70
C THR A 51 14.29 -21.71 -9.18
N ASP A 52 13.60 -21.30 -8.11
CA ASP A 52 12.45 -22.04 -7.61
C ASP A 52 11.30 -22.01 -8.63
N GLU A 53 10.71 -23.17 -8.88
CA GLU A 53 9.53 -23.32 -9.73
C GLU A 53 8.34 -22.49 -9.21
N PHE A 54 8.25 -22.33 -7.88
CA PHE A 54 7.21 -21.54 -7.22
C PHE A 54 7.70 -20.17 -6.73
N TYR A 55 8.69 -19.60 -7.42
CA TYR A 55 9.24 -18.28 -7.10
C TYR A 55 8.13 -17.22 -7.00
N GLY A 56 8.13 -16.48 -5.87
CA GLY A 56 7.13 -15.46 -5.58
C GLY A 56 5.83 -15.99 -4.95
N TYR A 57 5.68 -17.31 -4.78
CA TYR A 57 4.52 -17.94 -4.15
C TYR A 57 4.88 -18.75 -2.90
N GLY A 58 6.15 -19.19 -2.78
CA GLY A 58 6.65 -19.98 -1.63
C GLY A 58 6.17 -21.44 -1.59
N GLY A 59 5.42 -21.89 -2.61
CA GLY A 59 5.05 -23.29 -2.79
C GLY A 59 3.77 -23.51 -3.61
N GLU A 60 3.56 -24.75 -4.04
CA GLU A 60 2.48 -25.16 -4.93
C GLU A 60 1.08 -24.80 -4.43
N LYS A 61 0.81 -25.00 -3.13
CA LYS A 61 -0.50 -24.68 -2.52
C LYS A 61 -0.85 -23.21 -2.68
N MET A 62 0.14 -22.32 -2.53
CA MET A 62 -0.07 -20.88 -2.66
C MET A 62 -0.24 -20.47 -4.11
N TYR A 63 0.54 -21.08 -5.00
CA TYR A 63 0.42 -20.87 -6.44
C TYR A 63 -0.99 -21.19 -6.93
N ASN A 64 -1.52 -22.37 -6.61
CA ASN A 64 -2.88 -22.77 -6.97
C ASN A 64 -3.92 -21.80 -6.40
N LYS A 65 -3.73 -21.35 -5.16
CA LYS A 65 -4.62 -20.35 -4.56
C LYS A 65 -4.59 -19.02 -5.33
N CYS A 66 -3.40 -18.52 -5.66
CA CYS A 66 -3.22 -17.28 -6.41
C CYS A 66 -3.80 -17.38 -7.83
N PHE A 67 -3.70 -18.56 -8.44
CA PHE A 67 -4.34 -18.86 -9.72
C PHE A 67 -5.87 -18.76 -9.63
N HIS A 68 -6.48 -19.38 -8.62
CA HIS A 68 -7.92 -19.25 -8.40
C HIS A 68 -8.36 -17.81 -8.13
N LEU A 69 -7.61 -17.08 -7.30
CA LEU A 69 -7.89 -15.66 -7.03
C LEU A 69 -7.80 -14.80 -8.29
N THR A 70 -6.88 -15.13 -9.20
CA THR A 70 -6.73 -14.43 -10.48
C THR A 70 -7.95 -14.64 -11.38
N GLN A 71 -8.52 -15.84 -11.37
CA GLN A 71 -9.75 -16.14 -12.12
C GLN A 71 -10.97 -15.45 -11.50
N GLU A 72 -11.10 -15.48 -10.18
CA GLU A 72 -12.22 -14.88 -9.45
C GLU A 72 -12.19 -13.34 -9.50
N PHE A 73 -11.00 -12.74 -9.41
CA PHE A 73 -10.80 -11.29 -9.36
C PHE A 73 -10.02 -10.77 -10.57
N SER A 74 -10.54 -11.07 -11.76
CA SER A 74 -9.95 -10.66 -13.04
C SER A 74 -10.18 -9.18 -13.40
N GLU A 75 -11.16 -8.52 -12.76
CA GLU A 75 -11.50 -7.11 -13.02
C GLU A 75 -10.57 -6.11 -12.30
N ILE A 76 -9.27 -6.14 -12.62
CA ILE A 76 -8.26 -5.28 -11.97
C ILE A 76 -8.54 -3.79 -12.22
N GLU A 77 -9.13 -3.45 -13.36
CA GLU A 77 -9.42 -2.08 -13.77
C GLU A 77 -10.46 -1.39 -12.88
N THR A 78 -11.41 -2.16 -12.32
CA THR A 78 -12.50 -1.65 -11.47
C THR A 78 -12.11 -1.48 -10.00
N ALA A 79 -10.85 -1.77 -9.65
CA ALA A 79 -10.35 -1.68 -8.29
C ALA A 79 -10.53 -0.27 -7.69
N LYS A 80 -11.15 -0.21 -6.49
CA LYS A 80 -11.48 1.04 -5.81
C LYS A 80 -10.21 1.80 -5.42
N PRO A 81 -10.00 3.05 -5.88
CA PRO A 81 -8.84 3.83 -5.50
C PRO A 81 -8.92 4.24 -4.03
N ILE A 82 -7.83 4.03 -3.30
CA ILE A 82 -7.68 4.44 -1.90
C ILE A 82 -6.49 5.39 -1.74
N PRO A 83 -6.61 6.42 -0.90
CA PRO A 83 -5.53 7.39 -0.69
C PRO A 83 -4.42 6.84 0.20
N PHE A 84 -4.67 5.74 0.91
CA PHE A 84 -3.78 5.21 1.93
C PHE A 84 -4.04 3.72 2.16
N LEU A 85 -2.98 2.94 2.26
CA LEU A 85 -3.03 1.50 2.48
C LEU A 85 -1.99 1.11 3.54
N THR A 86 -2.40 0.28 4.50
CA THR A 86 -1.55 -0.25 5.57
C THR A 86 -1.62 -1.76 5.59
N ILE A 87 -0.49 -2.41 5.36
CA ILE A 87 -0.36 -3.87 5.34
C ILE A 87 0.82 -4.24 6.24
N GLY A 88 0.59 -5.13 7.19
CA GLY A 88 1.58 -5.54 8.19
C GLY A 88 1.48 -4.78 9.53
N THR A 89 2.55 -4.88 10.33
CA THR A 89 2.61 -4.30 11.69
C THR A 89 2.61 -2.77 11.63
N GLN A 90 1.61 -2.15 12.27
CA GLN A 90 1.42 -0.70 12.22
C GLN A 90 2.08 -0.01 13.41
N GLU A 91 2.81 1.07 13.14
CA GLU A 91 3.31 2.01 14.13
C GLU A 91 2.64 3.37 13.92
N TRP A 92 2.38 4.12 15.01
CA TRP A 92 1.91 5.49 14.89
C TRP A 92 3.07 6.40 14.48
N PHE A 93 3.01 6.92 13.26
CA PHE A 93 3.94 7.93 12.77
C PHE A 93 3.22 9.25 12.55
N ARG A 94 3.45 10.19 13.49
CA ARG A 94 2.81 11.51 13.55
C ARG A 94 1.28 11.41 13.62
N ASP A 95 0.60 11.56 12.49
CA ASP A 95 -0.86 11.63 12.39
C ASP A 95 -1.50 10.33 11.86
N ARG A 96 -0.71 9.28 11.60
CA ARG A 96 -1.21 8.06 10.92
C ARG A 96 -0.59 6.77 11.45
N PRO A 97 -1.34 5.67 11.42
CA PRO A 97 -0.75 4.33 11.51
C PRO A 97 -0.07 4.00 10.18
N ILE A 98 1.21 3.67 10.18
CA ILE A 98 2.00 3.29 9.00
C ILE A 98 2.91 2.12 9.39
N ALA A 99 3.12 1.16 8.49
CA ALA A 99 4.18 0.17 8.68
C ALA A 99 5.52 0.79 8.27
N LEU A 100 6.45 0.93 9.21
CA LEU A 100 7.78 1.49 8.97
C LEU A 100 8.81 0.37 8.90
N THR A 101 9.83 0.51 8.04
CA THR A 101 11.02 -0.33 8.19
C THR A 101 11.86 0.15 9.38
N HIS A 102 12.69 -0.72 9.96
CA HIS A 102 13.51 -0.37 11.12
C HIS A 102 14.42 0.85 10.86
N CYS A 103 14.96 0.95 9.64
CA CYS A 103 15.85 2.04 9.24
C CYS A 103 15.10 3.27 8.69
N ALA A 104 13.76 3.27 8.72
CA ALA A 104 12.99 4.40 8.19
C ALA A 104 13.20 5.66 9.04
N PRO A 105 13.58 6.79 8.42
CA PRO A 105 13.77 8.04 9.12
C PRO A 105 12.44 8.56 9.69
N ARG A 106 12.43 8.89 10.99
CA ARG A 106 11.23 9.29 11.76
C ARG A 106 11.09 10.82 11.91
N ASP A 107 11.61 11.58 10.96
CA ASP A 107 11.63 13.04 11.01
C ASP A 107 10.45 13.69 10.24
N PRO A 108 10.16 14.98 10.45
CA PRO A 108 9.09 15.68 9.73
C PRO A 108 9.30 15.78 8.22
N VAL A 109 10.54 15.75 7.73
CA VAL A 109 10.85 15.88 6.31
C VAL A 109 10.53 14.58 5.60
N SER A 110 10.93 13.42 6.16
CA SER A 110 10.54 12.11 5.64
C SER A 110 9.01 11.92 5.64
N TRP A 111 8.32 12.41 6.68
CA TRP A 111 6.87 12.40 6.73
C TRP A 111 6.22 13.17 5.58
N LYS A 112 6.79 14.33 5.20
CA LYS A 112 6.29 15.12 4.06
C LYS A 112 6.51 14.42 2.72
N ARG A 113 7.54 13.58 2.59
CA ARG A 113 7.86 12.87 1.34
C ARG A 113 6.88 11.77 0.97
N MET A 114 6.09 11.28 1.92
CA MET A 114 5.08 10.26 1.65
C MET A 114 3.99 10.71 0.67
N ASN A 115 3.90 12.00 0.32
CA ASN A 115 2.89 12.56 -0.60
C ASN A 115 1.43 12.20 -0.25
N LEU A 116 1.19 11.76 0.99
CA LEU A 116 -0.14 11.48 1.50
C LEU A 116 -0.80 12.80 1.90
N ARG A 117 -1.99 13.06 1.36
CA ARG A 117 -2.77 14.27 1.65
C ARG A 117 -3.06 14.34 3.15
N ARG A 118 -2.45 15.29 3.87
CA ARG A 118 -2.56 15.46 5.34
C ARG A 118 -4.03 15.42 5.78
N ARG A 119 -4.41 14.49 6.66
CA ARG A 119 -5.80 14.29 7.11
C ARG A 119 -6.20 15.34 8.14
N THR A 120 -5.22 15.84 8.91
CA THR A 120 -5.42 16.74 10.06
C THR A 120 -5.06 18.20 9.81
N PHE A 121 -4.34 18.52 8.73
CA PHE A 121 -4.18 19.93 8.34
C PHE A 121 -5.47 20.38 7.66
N LYS A 122 -6.34 21.04 8.44
CA LYS A 122 -7.45 21.84 7.90
C LYS A 122 -6.92 22.63 6.71
N ASN A 123 -7.65 22.58 5.58
CA ASN A 123 -7.39 23.50 4.47
C ASN A 123 -7.16 24.88 5.06
N ARG A 124 -6.02 25.51 4.74
CA ARG A 124 -5.68 26.84 5.26
C ARG A 124 -6.92 27.70 5.08
N VAL A 125 -7.52 28.15 6.18
CA VAL A 125 -8.78 28.91 6.14
C VAL A 125 -8.54 30.01 5.14
N ARG A 126 -9.26 30.00 4.01
CA ARG A 126 -9.16 31.09 3.04
C ARG A 126 -9.47 32.33 3.86
N LYS A 127 -8.56 33.30 3.88
CA LYS A 127 -8.83 34.61 4.45
C LYS A 127 -9.89 35.25 3.54
N THR A 128 -11.15 34.84 3.66
CA THR A 128 -12.28 35.56 3.12
C THR A 128 -12.30 36.86 3.89
N PHE A 129 -11.78 37.90 3.26
CA PHE A 129 -11.87 39.26 3.73
C PHE A 129 -13.36 39.59 3.80
N THR A 130 -13.98 39.38 4.95
CA THR A 130 -15.32 39.87 5.20
C THR A 130 -15.17 41.38 5.36
N LYS A 131 -15.49 42.13 4.29
CA LYS A 131 -15.74 43.57 4.41
C LYS A 131 -16.81 43.72 5.49
N ARG A 132 -16.41 44.11 6.70
CA ARG A 132 -17.36 44.69 7.65
C ARG A 132 -17.84 45.97 6.99
N ASN A 133 -19.12 46.04 6.64
CA ASN A 133 -19.75 47.29 6.26
C ASN A 133 -19.52 48.26 7.42
N MET A 134 -18.66 49.24 7.21
CA MET A 134 -18.56 50.39 8.12
C MET A 134 -19.87 51.17 7.94
N LYS A 135 -20.71 51.13 8.97
CA LYS A 135 -21.74 52.13 9.19
C LYS A 135 -21.10 53.35 9.82
#